data_AF-A0A6F8VAW4-F1
#
_entry.id   AF-A0A6F8VAW4-F1
#
_cell.length_a   1.000
_cell.length_b   1.000
_cell.length_c   1.000
_cell.angle_alpha   90.00
_cell.angle_beta   90.00
_cell.angle_gamma   90.00
#
_symmetry.space_group_name_H-M   'P 1'
#
loop_
_entity.id
_entity.type
_entity.pdbx_description
1 polymer ?
#
loop_
_entity_poly.entity_id
_entity_poly.type
_entity_poly.pdbx_seq_one_letter_code
_entity_poly.pdbx_strand_id
1 'polypeptide(L)'
;MTAWRELRSHIGKPLSSLLEEATSVTENIYQVQGAYLMTAHHFQDLSPAKEPIITLVIWAPSIGALKRAFAFDVDNDDDAVGEPPQELLLAPGATTWRSILDIAKAQGIRLLESASYRIMTDGAFVHRQLESRNYRVYFRSRHDNPGESPYAIAIGA
;
A
#
# COMPACT_ATOMS: atom_id res chain seq x y z
N MET A 1 -19.56 7.28 -7.68
CA MET A 1 -18.61 6.30 -7.10
C MET A 1 -17.26 7.01 -7.06
N THR A 2 -16.49 6.94 -5.97
CA THR A 2 -15.18 7.61 -5.92
C THR A 2 -14.13 6.78 -6.68
N ALA A 3 -13.12 7.44 -7.26
CA ALA A 3 -12.05 6.81 -8.04
C ALA A 3 -11.42 5.61 -7.31
N TRP A 4 -11.13 5.76 -6.01
CA TRP A 4 -10.54 4.70 -5.18
C TRP A 4 -11.45 3.48 -5.01
N ARG A 5 -12.77 3.67 -4.90
CA ARG A 5 -13.72 2.56 -4.78
C ARG A 5 -13.82 1.78 -6.10
N GLU A 6 -13.80 2.50 -7.21
CA GLU A 6 -13.76 1.89 -8.54
C GLU A 6 -12.49 1.05 -8.69
N LEU A 7 -11.31 1.63 -8.47
CA LEU A 7 -10.02 0.94 -8.58
C LEU A 7 -9.95 -0.33 -7.70
N ARG A 8 -10.47 -0.28 -6.47
CA ARG A 8 -10.56 -1.47 -5.60
C ARG A 8 -11.39 -2.60 -6.22
N SER A 9 -12.42 -2.29 -7.00
CA SER A 9 -13.25 -3.30 -7.68
C SER A 9 -12.53 -3.98 -8.86
N HIS A 10 -11.34 -3.52 -9.23
CA HIS A 10 -10.49 -4.12 -10.26
C HIS A 10 -9.39 -5.04 -9.70
N ILE A 11 -9.27 -5.17 -8.37
CA ILE A 11 -8.34 -6.15 -7.80
C ILE A 11 -8.76 -7.56 -8.27
N GLY A 12 -7.77 -8.32 -8.77
CA GLY A 12 -7.96 -9.63 -9.39
C GLY A 12 -8.30 -9.60 -10.88
N LYS A 13 -8.43 -8.41 -11.49
CA LYS A 13 -8.70 -8.24 -12.93
C LYS A 13 -7.45 -7.79 -13.68
N PRO A 14 -7.39 -8.01 -15.01
CA PRO A 14 -6.32 -7.48 -15.85
C PRO A 14 -6.23 -5.94 -15.80
N LEU A 15 -5.03 -5.40 -15.98
CA LEU A 15 -4.79 -3.95 -16.04
C LEU A 15 -5.59 -3.28 -17.17
N SER A 16 -5.78 -3.98 -18.30
CA SER A 16 -6.61 -3.54 -19.43
C SER A 16 -8.11 -3.42 -19.11
N SER A 17 -8.56 -3.89 -17.95
CA SER A 17 -9.95 -3.70 -17.51
C SER A 17 -10.24 -2.29 -17.01
N LEU A 18 -9.21 -1.46 -16.80
CA LEU A 18 -9.36 -0.07 -16.41
C LEU A 18 -9.87 0.78 -17.58
N LEU A 19 -10.70 1.78 -17.29
CA LEU A 19 -11.17 2.75 -18.28
C LEU A 19 -10.08 3.75 -18.66
N GLU A 20 -9.21 4.11 -17.72
CA GLU A 20 -8.09 5.01 -17.93
C GLU A 20 -6.78 4.26 -18.12
N GLU A 21 -5.92 4.80 -18.99
CA GLU A 21 -4.60 4.24 -19.23
C GLU A 21 -3.70 4.41 -18.00
N ALA A 22 -3.15 3.30 -17.53
CA ALA A 22 -2.19 3.30 -16.44
C ALA A 22 -0.76 3.46 -16.97
N THR A 23 0.01 4.37 -16.38
CA THR A 23 1.41 4.61 -16.75
C THR A 23 2.34 3.70 -15.95
N SER A 24 3.28 3.00 -16.61
CA SER A 24 4.27 2.19 -15.89
C SER A 24 5.20 3.07 -15.04
N VAL A 25 5.40 2.66 -13.78
CA VAL A 25 6.33 3.29 -12.81
C VAL A 25 7.54 2.40 -12.61
N THR A 26 7.30 1.10 -12.47
CA THR A 26 8.31 0.02 -12.43
C THR A 26 7.82 -1.16 -13.28
N GLU A 27 8.56 -2.26 -13.31
CA GLU A 27 8.15 -3.50 -14.00
C GLU A 27 6.75 -3.99 -13.58
N ASN A 28 6.41 -3.89 -12.30
CA ASN A 28 5.18 -4.44 -11.73
C ASN A 28 4.27 -3.40 -11.07
N ILE A 29 4.60 -2.11 -11.13
CA ILE A 29 3.79 -1.03 -10.56
C ILE A 29 3.41 -0.02 -11.64
N TYR A 30 2.13 0.33 -11.67
CA TYR A 30 1.55 1.31 -12.59
C TYR A 30 0.89 2.45 -11.81
N GLN A 31 0.75 3.63 -12.40
CA GLN A 31 0.07 4.79 -11.83
C GLN A 31 -1.19 5.13 -12.64
N VAL A 32 -2.30 5.38 -11.95
CA VAL A 32 -3.57 5.80 -12.54
C VAL A 32 -4.36 6.63 -11.53
N GLN A 33 -4.91 7.78 -11.95
CA GLN A 33 -5.74 8.66 -11.09
C GLN A 33 -5.14 8.99 -9.70
N GLY A 34 -3.80 9.13 -9.60
CA GLY A 34 -3.12 9.39 -8.32
C GLY A 34 -2.99 8.17 -7.39
N ALA A 35 -3.46 6.99 -7.82
CA ALA A 35 -3.19 5.71 -7.19
C ALA A 35 -2.02 5.00 -7.87
N TYR A 36 -1.41 4.07 -7.13
CA TYR A 36 -0.49 3.08 -7.68
C TYR A 36 -1.12 1.69 -7.65
N LEU A 37 -0.87 0.90 -8.68
CA LEU A 37 -1.38 -0.46 -8.83
C LEU A 37 -0.21 -1.42 -8.91
N MET A 38 -0.10 -2.34 -7.95
CA MET A 38 0.82 -3.46 -8.10
C MET A 38 0.14 -4.56 -8.90
N THR A 39 0.93 -5.20 -9.76
CA THR A 39 0.45 -6.27 -10.64
C THR A 39 1.29 -7.53 -10.53
N ALA A 40 0.72 -8.65 -11.01
CA ALA A 40 1.41 -9.91 -11.18
C ALA A 40 1.03 -10.56 -12.53
N HIS A 41 1.92 -11.39 -13.08
CA HIS A 41 1.68 -12.15 -14.32
C HIS A 41 1.01 -13.52 -14.08
N HIS A 42 0.30 -13.67 -12.97
CA HIS A 42 -0.44 -14.87 -12.62
C HIS A 42 -1.73 -14.52 -11.88
N PHE A 43 -2.72 -15.41 -11.94
CA PHE A 43 -3.94 -15.33 -11.14
C PHE A 43 -3.70 -15.86 -9.72
N GLN A 44 -4.70 -15.71 -8.84
CA GLN A 44 -4.60 -16.15 -7.44
C GLN A 44 -4.34 -17.66 -7.28
N ASP A 45 -4.78 -18.47 -8.24
CA ASP A 45 -4.52 -19.91 -8.29
C ASP A 45 -3.13 -20.25 -8.88
N LEU A 46 -2.28 -19.24 -9.09
CA LEU A 46 -0.95 -19.31 -9.69
C LEU A 46 -0.93 -19.71 -11.17
N SER A 47 -2.09 -19.79 -11.82
CA SER A 47 -2.12 -20.00 -13.26
C SER A 47 -1.56 -18.79 -14.00
N PRO A 48 -0.83 -18.97 -15.11
CA PRO A 48 -0.27 -17.86 -15.88
C PRO A 48 -1.36 -16.92 -16.40
N ALA A 49 -1.16 -15.62 -16.25
CA ALA A 49 -2.01 -14.60 -16.84
C ALA A 49 -1.37 -14.07 -18.13
N LYS A 50 -2.20 -13.86 -19.17
CA LYS A 50 -1.73 -13.27 -20.43
C LYS A 50 -1.38 -11.79 -20.30
N GLU A 51 -1.94 -11.14 -19.28
CA GLU A 51 -1.80 -9.71 -19.01
C GLU A 51 -1.57 -9.50 -17.51
N PRO A 52 -0.91 -8.40 -17.10
CA PRO A 52 -0.73 -8.09 -15.69
C PRO A 52 -2.07 -8.00 -14.95
N ILE A 53 -2.21 -8.76 -13.87
CA ILE A 53 -3.39 -8.77 -13.00
C ILE A 53 -3.14 -7.82 -11.84
N ILE A 54 -4.09 -6.92 -11.55
CA ILE A 54 -4.02 -5.99 -10.43
C ILE A 54 -4.13 -6.78 -9.11
N THR A 55 -3.10 -6.72 -8.27
CA THR A 55 -3.04 -7.43 -6.98
C THR A 55 -3.19 -6.49 -5.79
N LEU A 56 -2.71 -5.25 -5.89
CA LEU A 56 -2.86 -4.23 -4.86
C LEU A 56 -3.28 -2.89 -5.46
N VAL A 57 -4.16 -2.18 -4.74
CA VAL A 57 -4.38 -0.74 -4.91
C VAL A 57 -3.64 -0.03 -3.78
N ILE A 58 -2.78 0.92 -4.13
CA ILE A 58 -1.84 1.56 -3.23
C ILE A 58 -2.05 3.07 -3.28
N TRP A 59 -2.09 3.68 -2.11
CA TRP A 59 -1.88 5.11 -1.95
C TRP A 59 -0.51 5.37 -1.34
N ALA A 60 0.18 6.36 -1.88
CA ALA A 60 1.38 6.97 -1.33
C ALA A 60 1.41 8.44 -1.81
N PRO A 61 1.89 9.40 -1.00
CA PRO A 61 1.89 10.83 -1.35
C PRO A 61 2.90 11.18 -2.45
N SER A 62 3.87 10.31 -2.72
CA SER A 62 4.89 10.49 -3.75
C SER A 62 5.40 9.15 -4.27
N ILE A 63 6.15 9.19 -5.37
CA ILE A 63 6.87 8.02 -5.89
C ILE A 63 7.99 7.57 -4.94
N GLY A 64 8.64 8.49 -4.21
CA GLY A 64 9.66 8.18 -3.21
C GLY A 64 9.08 7.35 -2.06
N ALA A 65 7.94 7.80 -1.52
CA ALA A 65 7.19 7.07 -0.50
C ALA A 65 6.76 5.67 -0.98
N LEU A 66 6.26 5.54 -2.21
CA LEU A 66 5.93 4.26 -2.81
C LEU A 66 7.15 3.33 -2.89
N LYS A 67 8.27 3.82 -3.40
CA LYS A 67 9.51 3.04 -3.56
C LYS A 67 10.11 2.63 -2.23
N ARG A 68 10.02 3.46 -1.19
CA ARG A 68 10.38 3.06 0.17
C ARG A 68 9.56 1.85 0.63
N ALA A 69 8.24 1.90 0.44
CA ALA A 69 7.34 0.84 0.91
C ALA A 69 7.52 -0.49 0.15
N PHE A 70 7.73 -0.44 -1.18
CA PHE A 70 7.67 -1.64 -2.03
C PHE A 70 9.00 -2.06 -2.68
N ALA A 71 9.99 -1.18 -2.72
CA ALA A 71 11.33 -1.45 -3.26
C ALA A 71 12.43 -1.28 -2.20
N PHE A 72 12.08 -0.92 -0.96
CA PHE A 72 13.00 -0.65 0.16
C PHE A 72 14.05 0.42 -0.18
N ASP A 73 13.69 1.34 -1.08
CA ASP A 73 14.52 2.45 -1.52
C ASP A 73 14.37 3.63 -0.55
N VAL A 74 15.07 3.53 0.58
CA VAL A 74 15.04 4.55 1.64
C VAL A 74 15.75 5.83 1.21
N ASP A 75 16.78 5.71 0.37
CA ASP A 75 17.65 6.81 -0.04
C ASP A 75 16.94 7.81 -0.98
N ASN A 76 15.85 7.39 -1.64
CA ASN A 76 15.00 8.23 -2.50
C ASN A 76 13.63 8.57 -1.88
N ASP A 77 13.43 8.32 -0.59
CA ASP A 77 12.24 8.82 0.11
C ASP A 77 12.33 10.35 0.24
N ASP A 78 11.28 11.06 -0.14
CA ASP A 78 11.22 12.52 -0.19
C ASP A 78 10.51 13.13 1.03
N ASP A 79 10.25 12.32 2.06
CA ASP A 79 9.47 12.65 3.26
C ASP A 79 8.10 13.27 2.95
N ALA A 80 7.55 13.03 1.75
CA ALA A 80 6.26 13.57 1.37
C ALA A 80 5.18 13.11 2.35
N VAL A 81 4.31 14.06 2.70
CA VAL A 81 3.13 13.87 3.53
C VAL A 81 1.87 14.12 2.72
N GLY A 82 0.81 13.40 3.04
CA GLY A 82 -0.48 13.58 2.40
C GLY A 82 -1.57 12.89 3.18
N GLU A 83 -2.82 13.21 2.83
CA GLU A 83 -3.97 12.56 3.43
C GLU A 83 -4.36 11.31 2.61
N PRO A 84 -4.42 10.12 3.24
CA PRO A 84 -4.91 8.93 2.55
C PRO A 84 -6.38 9.06 2.18
N PRO A 85 -6.81 8.51 1.03
CA PRO A 85 -8.21 8.44 0.67
C PRO A 85 -8.98 7.60 1.70
N GLN A 86 -10.15 8.09 2.10
CA GLN A 86 -10.97 7.46 3.14
C GLN A 86 -11.35 6.01 2.77
N GLU A 87 -11.46 5.70 1.48
CA GLU A 87 -11.76 4.37 0.97
C GLU A 87 -10.65 3.35 1.17
N LEU A 88 -9.41 3.79 1.43
CA LEU A 88 -8.33 2.89 1.77
C LEU A 88 -8.08 2.79 3.26
N LEU A 89 -8.72 3.63 4.10
CA LEU A 89 -8.60 3.50 5.55
C LEU A 89 -9.25 2.21 6.04
N LEU A 90 -8.72 1.65 7.13
CA LEU A 90 -9.31 0.49 7.80
C LEU A 90 -10.76 0.76 8.22
N ALA A 91 -11.01 1.95 8.75
CA ALA A 91 -12.33 2.51 9.00
C ALA A 91 -12.23 4.05 9.08
N PRO A 92 -13.35 4.79 9.06
CA PRO A 92 -13.33 6.23 9.30
C PRO A 92 -12.59 6.59 10.60
N GLY A 93 -11.63 7.52 10.52
CA GLY A 93 -10.82 7.94 11.67
C GLY A 93 -9.58 7.07 11.96
N ALA A 94 -9.35 5.99 11.21
CA ALA A 94 -8.15 5.16 11.31
C ALA A 94 -6.95 5.81 10.58
N THR A 95 -6.58 7.02 10.98
CA THR A 95 -5.60 7.86 10.25
C THR A 95 -4.22 7.92 10.88
N THR A 96 -4.05 7.32 12.06
CA THR A 96 -2.78 7.28 12.80
C THR A 96 -2.49 5.89 13.30
N TRP A 97 -1.23 5.61 13.63
CA TRP A 97 -0.80 4.35 14.23
C TRP A 97 -1.75 3.89 15.35
N ARG A 98 -2.00 4.77 16.33
CA ARG A 98 -2.84 4.43 17.49
C ARG A 98 -4.30 4.26 17.12
N SER A 99 -4.86 5.14 16.30
CA SER A 99 -6.27 5.04 15.91
C SER A 99 -6.54 3.78 15.09
N ILE A 100 -5.60 3.37 14.23
CA ILE A 100 -5.67 2.11 13.48
C ILE A 100 -5.72 0.91 14.43
N LEU A 101 -4.81 0.85 15.42
CA LEU A 101 -4.80 -0.23 16.41
C LEU A 101 -6.05 -0.26 17.28
N ASP A 102 -6.51 0.89 17.77
CA ASP A 102 -7.69 1.00 18.63
C ASP A 102 -8.96 0.56 17.88
N ILE A 103 -9.11 1.00 16.63
CA ILE A 103 -10.23 0.61 15.75
C ILE A 103 -10.15 -0.88 15.40
N ALA A 104 -8.98 -1.39 15.02
CA ALA A 104 -8.80 -2.79 14.71
C ALA A 104 -9.20 -3.67 15.90
N LYS A 105 -8.75 -3.31 17.10
CA LYS A 105 -9.12 -3.98 18.35
C LYS A 105 -10.63 -3.92 18.60
N ALA A 106 -11.25 -2.75 18.45
CA ALA A 106 -12.70 -2.59 18.64
C ALA A 106 -13.54 -3.41 17.65
N GLN A 107 -13.03 -3.59 16.43
CA GLN A 107 -13.68 -4.38 15.37
C GLN A 107 -13.27 -5.86 15.35
N GLY A 108 -12.39 -6.30 16.26
CA GLY A 108 -11.87 -7.67 16.29
C GLY A 108 -10.95 -8.02 15.11
N ILE A 109 -10.43 -7.02 14.40
CA ILE A 109 -9.48 -7.20 13.30
C ILE A 109 -8.10 -7.48 13.90
N ARG A 110 -7.49 -8.60 13.49
CA ARG A 110 -6.12 -8.93 13.87
C ARG A 110 -5.16 -8.25 12.92
N LEU A 111 -4.28 -7.42 13.48
CA LEU A 111 -3.15 -6.83 12.78
C LEU A 111 -1.86 -7.47 13.29
N LEU A 112 -1.00 -7.87 12.36
CA LEU A 112 0.39 -8.20 12.64
C LEU A 112 1.20 -6.91 12.53
N GLU A 113 1.97 -6.63 13.58
CA GLU A 113 2.94 -5.56 13.59
C GLU A 113 4.32 -6.11 13.25
N SER A 114 5.03 -5.46 12.32
CA SER A 114 6.40 -5.82 11.99
C SER A 114 7.23 -4.60 11.56
N ALA A 115 8.54 -4.80 11.44
CA ALA A 115 9.49 -3.83 10.94
C ALA A 115 10.38 -4.44 9.85
N SER A 116 10.69 -3.66 8.83
CA SER A 116 11.51 -4.07 7.68
C SER A 116 12.88 -3.39 7.73
N TYR A 117 13.92 -4.14 7.36
CA TYR A 117 15.30 -3.69 7.32
C TYR A 117 15.98 -4.14 6.02
N ARG A 118 16.92 -3.34 5.51
CA ARG A 118 17.73 -3.66 4.33
C ARG A 118 18.94 -4.52 4.72
N ILE A 119 18.68 -5.79 5.04
CA ILE A 119 19.66 -6.70 5.69
C ILE A 119 20.93 -6.91 4.84
N MET A 120 20.80 -7.07 3.51
CA MET A 120 21.93 -7.42 2.64
C MET A 120 22.78 -6.23 2.16
N THR A 121 22.40 -5.00 2.50
CA THR A 121 23.09 -3.80 2.00
C THR A 121 23.80 -3.08 3.13
N ASP A 122 23.07 -2.67 4.17
CA ASP A 122 23.61 -1.85 5.25
C ASP A 122 22.86 -1.99 6.60
N GLY A 123 21.80 -2.81 6.64
CA GLY A 123 20.94 -2.93 7.82
C GLY A 123 20.08 -1.70 8.09
N ALA A 124 19.93 -0.79 7.12
CA ALA A 124 19.10 0.40 7.29
C ALA A 124 17.66 0.03 7.62
N PHE A 125 17.07 0.77 8.56
CA PHE A 125 15.66 0.65 8.89
C PHE A 125 14.81 1.21 7.73
N VAL A 126 13.86 0.42 7.25
CA VAL A 126 12.99 0.79 6.13
C VAL A 126 11.68 1.36 6.66
N HIS A 127 10.90 0.58 7.38
CA HIS A 127 9.62 1.04 7.94
C HIS A 127 9.13 0.12 9.04
N ARG A 128 8.10 0.58 9.74
CA ARG A 128 7.17 -0.29 10.46
C ARG A 128 5.92 -0.47 9.61
N GLN A 129 5.25 -1.61 9.80
CA GLN A 129 3.98 -1.87 9.14
C GLN A 129 2.99 -2.53 10.10
N LEU A 130 1.71 -2.25 9.86
CA LEU A 130 0.60 -3.04 10.36
C LEU A 130 -0.04 -3.75 9.17
N GLU A 131 -0.24 -5.05 9.28
CA GLU A 131 -0.83 -5.84 8.20
C GLU A 131 -1.93 -6.78 8.69
N SER A 132 -2.98 -6.89 7.87
CA SER A 132 -3.95 -7.98 7.91
C SER A 132 -3.87 -8.74 6.59
N ARG A 133 -4.79 -9.68 6.36
CA ARG A 133 -4.84 -10.46 5.12
C ARG A 133 -4.84 -9.61 3.85
N ASN A 134 -5.60 -8.52 3.83
CA ASN A 134 -5.86 -7.71 2.64
C ASN A 134 -5.60 -6.21 2.86
N TYR A 135 -4.98 -5.84 3.98
CA TYR A 135 -4.71 -4.46 4.36
C TYR A 135 -3.27 -4.35 4.84
N ARG A 136 -2.53 -3.37 4.32
CA ARG A 136 -1.18 -3.02 4.78
C ARG A 136 -1.07 -1.52 4.92
N VAL A 137 -0.40 -1.09 5.97
CA VAL A 137 -0.15 0.32 6.23
C VAL A 137 1.26 0.51 6.76
N TYR A 138 1.95 1.54 6.28
CA TYR A 138 3.37 1.74 6.47
C TYR A 138 3.68 3.06 7.18
N PHE A 139 4.69 3.02 8.06
CA PHE A 139 5.09 4.12 8.94
C PHE A 139 6.61 4.33 8.90
N ARG A 140 7.07 5.58 8.92
CA ARG A 140 8.49 5.94 8.75
C ARG A 140 9.27 5.84 10.05
N SER A 141 8.61 5.94 11.19
CA SER A 141 9.29 5.97 12.48
C SER A 141 9.75 4.57 12.90
N ARG A 142 11.01 4.49 13.37
CA ARG A 142 11.56 3.26 13.95
C ARG A 142 10.93 2.90 15.29
N HIS A 143 10.49 3.91 16.03
CA HIS A 143 9.92 3.78 17.36
C HIS A 143 8.41 4.05 17.35
N ASP A 144 7.75 3.66 18.43
CA ASP A 144 6.33 3.93 18.66
C ASP A 144 6.07 5.44 18.64
N ASN A 145 5.40 5.90 17.59
CA ASN A 145 4.83 7.22 17.51
C ASN A 145 3.30 7.10 17.35
N PRO A 146 2.54 7.15 18.45
CA PRO A 146 1.08 6.97 18.43
C PRO A 146 0.33 7.90 17.47
N GLY A 147 0.85 9.10 17.23
CA GLY A 147 0.25 10.12 16.36
C GLY A 147 0.73 10.07 14.92
N GLU A 148 1.64 9.15 14.57
CA GLU A 148 2.17 9.05 13.22
C GLU A 148 1.08 8.67 12.22
N SER A 149 0.94 9.47 11.16
CA SER A 149 0.10 9.14 10.02
C SER A 149 0.86 8.22 9.06
N PRO A 150 0.16 7.32 8.36
CA PRO A 150 0.82 6.43 7.42
C PRO A 150 1.36 7.19 6.21
N TYR A 151 2.49 6.74 5.69
CA TYR A 151 3.05 7.27 4.44
C TYR A 151 2.68 6.42 3.22
N ALA A 152 2.16 5.21 3.43
CA ALA A 152 1.58 4.41 2.37
C ALA A 152 0.50 3.48 2.94
N ILE A 153 -0.51 3.18 2.12
CA ILE A 153 -1.57 2.20 2.42
C ILE A 153 -1.76 1.33 1.18
N ALA A 154 -1.90 0.03 1.37
CA ALA A 154 -2.16 -0.91 0.29
C ALA A 154 -3.28 -1.88 0.64
N ILE A 155 -4.17 -2.10 -0.33
CA ILE A 155 -5.32 -3.00 -0.22
C ILE A 155 -5.24 -4.07 -1.30
N GLY A 156 -5.42 -5.33 -0.90
CA GLY A 156 -5.48 -6.49 -1.79
C GLY A 156 -6.83 -7.21 -1.77
N ALA A 157 -6.87 -8.37 -2.43
CA ALA A 157 -8.02 -9.30 -2.42
C ALA A 157 -8.04 -10.18 -1.17
#